data_AF-A0AB34IJ11-F1
#
_entry.id   AF-A0AB34IJ11-F1
#
_cell.length_a   1.000
_cell.length_b   1.000
_cell.length_c   1.000
_cell.angle_alpha   90.00
_cell.angle_beta   90.00
_cell.angle_gamma   90.00
#
_symmetry.space_group_name_H-M   'P 1'
#
loop_
_entity.id
_entity.type
_entity.pdbx_description
1 polymer ?
#
loop_
_entity_poly.entity_id
_entity_poly.type
_entity_poly.pdbx_seq_one_letter_code
_entity_poly.pdbx_strand_id
1 'polypeptide(L)'
;MADLSSAATRSGYCATTVSGYAGDCTYGLLGSFPLPPSAWLTPGSLRDACVAACLRCSRCSAVSFSLDQRDCSWFHVCEMERLHQEVPGFTTLPVRSLPLVHRRGAELAPFSAVRMLLPAKTDFPSQEAQDLCVIEHVFKRMTRGYYLDIGANAPVFLSNTYALDRQYNWSGLCIEPQESYAQGYLQSRTCTLAQVLLGDGDEVVFVNGRDGWDNLGESHVATHAVPQNRTEMPSRTMKTSLLRKVLQIANVPRTIDYVSLDLEGYEFKVMKRFPWNKHSIGVLTIERPGADLHALLLNKGFCVAHNAASFVDIMYLNRSLSSVSTARCKRVSSMPQYIRPADLCSAR
;
A
#
# COMPACT_ATOMS: atom_id res chain seq x y z
N MET A 1 19.52 -27.27 -21.30
CA MET A 1 18.05 -27.27 -21.20
C MET A 1 17.70 -28.25 -20.11
N ALA A 2 17.24 -27.78 -18.95
CA ALA A 2 16.84 -28.67 -17.87
C ALA A 2 15.43 -29.21 -18.18
N ASP A 3 15.30 -30.53 -18.06
CA ASP A 3 14.10 -31.32 -18.32
C ASP A 3 12.97 -30.93 -17.35
N LEU A 4 11.87 -30.36 -17.88
CA LEU A 4 10.69 -29.91 -17.12
C LEU A 4 9.69 -31.07 -16.84
N SER A 5 10.05 -32.33 -17.12
CA SER A 5 9.10 -33.45 -17.14
C SER A 5 8.79 -34.12 -15.78
N SER A 6 9.33 -33.68 -14.64
CA SER A 6 9.10 -34.34 -13.34
C SER A 6 8.63 -33.45 -12.17
N ALA A 7 8.23 -32.21 -12.43
CA ALA A 7 7.60 -31.37 -11.41
C ALA A 7 6.19 -31.88 -11.07
N ALA A 8 6.02 -32.53 -9.90
CA ALA A 8 4.72 -33.03 -9.46
C ALA A 8 3.72 -31.88 -9.21
N THR A 9 2.57 -31.93 -9.87
CA THR A 9 1.42 -31.06 -9.60
C THR A 9 0.81 -31.41 -8.23
N ARG A 10 0.28 -30.40 -7.53
CA ARG A 10 -0.42 -30.59 -6.24
C ARG A 10 -1.74 -29.85 -6.22
N SER A 11 -2.73 -30.42 -5.55
CA SER A 11 -4.03 -29.77 -5.31
C SER A 11 -3.87 -28.62 -4.32
N GLY A 12 -4.58 -27.52 -4.57
CA GLY A 12 -4.52 -26.28 -3.79
C GLY A 12 -3.77 -25.16 -4.51
N TYR A 13 -3.74 -23.99 -3.87
CA TYR A 13 -3.13 -22.76 -4.39
C TYR A 13 -2.11 -22.16 -3.41
N CYS A 14 -1.21 -21.33 -3.93
CA CYS A 14 -0.07 -20.85 -3.18
C CYS A 14 -0.40 -19.73 -2.19
N ALA A 15 -1.17 -18.74 -2.65
CA ALA A 15 -1.70 -17.62 -1.87
C ALA A 15 -2.81 -16.94 -2.68
N THR A 16 -3.59 -16.09 -2.05
CA THR A 16 -4.59 -15.28 -2.74
C THR A 16 -3.92 -14.23 -3.62
N THR A 17 -4.47 -14.03 -4.82
CA THR A 17 -4.04 -13.00 -5.77
C THR A 17 -5.24 -12.14 -6.16
N VAL A 18 -4.98 -10.99 -6.76
CA VAL A 18 -6.03 -10.10 -7.26
C VAL A 18 -6.30 -10.44 -8.72
N SER A 19 -7.54 -10.83 -9.03
CA SER A 19 -7.95 -11.17 -10.40
C SER A 19 -7.72 -10.00 -11.35
N GLY A 20 -7.08 -10.26 -12.49
CA GLY A 20 -6.74 -9.26 -13.50
C GLY A 20 -5.51 -8.39 -13.17
N TYR A 21 -4.94 -8.51 -11.97
CA TYR A 21 -3.69 -7.86 -11.64
C TYR A 21 -2.51 -8.75 -12.04
N ALA A 22 -1.89 -8.45 -13.18
CA ALA A 22 -0.76 -9.21 -13.73
C ALA A 22 0.44 -9.35 -12.77
N GLY A 23 0.57 -8.44 -11.79
CA GLY A 23 1.79 -8.31 -11.00
C GLY A 23 2.97 -7.81 -11.84
N ASP A 24 4.07 -7.49 -11.17
CA ASP A 24 5.31 -7.09 -11.85
C ASP A 24 6.23 -8.31 -11.97
N CYS A 25 6.46 -8.80 -13.18
CA CYS A 25 7.25 -9.99 -13.41
C CYS A 25 8.76 -9.85 -13.17
N THR A 26 9.24 -8.63 -13.00
CA THR A 26 10.63 -8.27 -12.75
C THR A 26 10.89 -8.11 -11.26
N TYR A 27 9.91 -7.63 -10.48
CA TYR A 27 10.10 -7.31 -9.06
C TYR A 27 9.04 -7.87 -8.11
N GLY A 28 7.85 -8.19 -8.60
CA GLY A 28 6.73 -8.72 -7.83
C GLY A 28 6.98 -10.11 -7.25
N LEU A 29 6.23 -10.42 -6.19
CA LEU A 29 6.23 -11.74 -5.55
C LEU A 29 5.12 -12.64 -6.05
N LEU A 30 4.06 -12.06 -6.63
CA LEU A 30 2.92 -12.76 -7.17
C LEU A 30 2.13 -11.87 -8.14
N GLY A 31 1.22 -12.49 -8.89
CA GLY A 31 0.22 -11.82 -9.73
C GLY A 31 -0.68 -12.84 -10.41
N SER A 32 -1.65 -12.38 -11.21
CA SER A 32 -2.56 -13.21 -12.01
C SER A 32 -2.44 -12.87 -13.48
N PHE A 33 -1.99 -13.84 -14.29
CA PHE A 33 -1.75 -13.63 -15.71
C PHE A 33 -3.07 -13.48 -16.49
N PRO A 34 -3.21 -12.42 -17.30
CA PRO A 34 -4.29 -12.37 -18.28
C PRO A 34 -4.00 -13.39 -19.39
N LEU A 35 -4.86 -14.41 -19.50
CA LEU A 35 -4.75 -15.44 -20.54
C LEU A 35 -5.79 -15.26 -21.64
N PRO A 36 -5.46 -15.60 -22.90
CA PRO A 36 -6.40 -15.52 -24.01
C PRO A 36 -7.57 -16.50 -23.82
N PRO A 37 -8.74 -16.25 -24.44
CA PRO A 37 -9.92 -17.12 -24.34
C PRO A 37 -9.64 -18.60 -24.64
N SER A 38 -8.71 -18.89 -25.56
CA SER A 38 -8.32 -20.25 -25.93
C SER A 38 -7.63 -21.03 -24.80
N ALA A 39 -7.04 -20.35 -23.81
CA ALA A 39 -6.41 -21.01 -22.68
C ALA A 39 -7.43 -21.71 -21.77
N TRP A 40 -8.66 -21.20 -21.70
CA TRP A 40 -9.70 -21.64 -20.76
C TRP A 40 -10.55 -22.81 -21.25
N LEU A 41 -10.18 -23.46 -22.36
CA LEU A 41 -10.98 -24.53 -22.99
C LEU A 41 -10.80 -25.89 -22.32
N THR A 42 -9.58 -26.21 -21.87
CA THR A 42 -9.25 -27.52 -21.29
C THR A 42 -8.23 -27.37 -20.15
N PRO A 43 -8.14 -28.35 -19.22
CA PRO A 43 -7.14 -28.30 -18.16
C PRO A 43 -5.70 -28.25 -18.70
N GLY A 44 -5.45 -28.96 -19.82
CA GLY A 44 -4.16 -28.96 -20.50
C GLY A 44 -3.80 -27.59 -21.09
N SER A 45 -4.73 -26.97 -21.82
CA SER A 45 -4.51 -25.64 -22.40
C SER A 45 -4.27 -24.55 -21.35
N LEU A 46 -4.98 -24.62 -20.21
CA LEU A 46 -4.79 -23.67 -19.11
C LEU A 46 -3.41 -23.84 -18.48
N ARG A 47 -3.03 -25.08 -18.15
CA ARG A 47 -1.73 -25.41 -17.58
C ARG A 47 -0.61 -24.89 -18.48
N ASP A 48 -0.66 -25.21 -19.77
CA ASP A 48 0.41 -24.88 -20.71
C ASP A 48 0.52 -23.35 -20.91
N ALA A 49 -0.63 -22.64 -20.95
CA ALA A 49 -0.66 -21.19 -21.02
C ALA A 49 -0.11 -20.51 -19.75
N CYS A 50 -0.47 -21.01 -18.56
CA CYS A 50 0.07 -20.52 -17.29
C CYS A 50 1.58 -20.71 -17.17
N VAL A 51 2.06 -21.90 -17.54
CA VAL A 51 3.49 -22.22 -17.53
C VAL A 51 4.23 -21.32 -18.52
N ALA A 52 3.71 -21.15 -19.74
CA ALA A 52 4.32 -20.26 -20.74
C ALA A 52 4.35 -18.80 -20.28
N ALA A 53 3.30 -18.32 -19.60
CA ALA A 53 3.28 -16.98 -19.01
C ALA A 53 4.31 -16.85 -17.87
N CYS A 54 4.39 -17.85 -16.98
CA CYS A 54 5.39 -17.92 -15.92
C CYS A 54 6.83 -17.95 -16.46
N LEU A 55 7.09 -18.70 -17.54
CA LEU A 55 8.42 -18.75 -18.15
C LEU A 55 8.84 -17.41 -18.76
N ARG A 56 7.91 -16.57 -19.20
CA ARG A 56 8.17 -15.19 -19.64
C ARG A 56 8.34 -14.21 -18.48
N CYS A 57 7.93 -14.60 -17.29
CA CYS A 57 8.01 -13.82 -16.06
C CYS A 57 9.33 -14.11 -15.34
N SER A 58 10.24 -13.13 -15.25
CA SER A 58 11.60 -13.38 -14.76
C SER A 58 11.68 -13.92 -13.33
N ARG A 59 10.71 -13.56 -12.48
CA ARG A 59 10.65 -14.00 -11.08
C ARG A 59 9.72 -15.18 -10.81
N CYS A 60 8.90 -15.61 -11.75
CA CYS A 60 7.93 -16.68 -11.47
C CYS A 60 8.63 -18.04 -11.27
N SER A 61 8.38 -18.66 -10.12
CA SER A 61 8.86 -19.99 -9.77
C SER A 61 7.76 -21.03 -9.70
N ALA A 62 6.51 -20.62 -9.48
CA ALA A 62 5.36 -21.51 -9.39
C ALA A 62 4.10 -20.83 -9.94
N VAL A 63 3.13 -21.63 -10.37
CA VAL A 63 1.80 -21.16 -10.77
C VAL A 63 0.71 -21.93 -10.03
N SER A 64 -0.36 -21.25 -9.65
CA SER A 64 -1.62 -21.86 -9.19
C SER A 64 -2.71 -21.48 -10.17
N PHE A 65 -3.43 -22.46 -10.71
CA PHE A 65 -4.42 -22.21 -11.75
C PHE A 65 -5.69 -23.04 -11.53
N SER A 66 -6.82 -22.52 -11.99
CA SER A 66 -8.12 -23.18 -11.91
C SER A 66 -9.00 -22.79 -13.10
N LEU A 67 -9.59 -23.78 -13.76
CA LEU A 67 -10.60 -23.54 -14.79
C LEU A 67 -11.90 -23.01 -14.19
N ASP A 68 -12.30 -23.56 -13.05
CA ASP A 68 -13.56 -23.19 -12.38
C ASP A 68 -13.52 -21.75 -11.91
N GLN A 69 -12.37 -21.31 -11.38
CA GLN A 69 -12.17 -19.93 -10.93
C GLN A 69 -11.73 -18.99 -12.07
N ARG A 70 -11.48 -19.52 -13.27
CA ARG A 70 -10.88 -18.79 -14.40
C ARG A 70 -9.66 -17.96 -13.98
N ASP A 71 -8.76 -18.59 -13.24
CA ASP A 71 -7.57 -17.92 -12.69
C ASP A 71 -6.26 -18.63 -13.07
N CYS A 72 -5.23 -17.82 -13.29
CA CYS A 72 -3.88 -18.24 -13.56
C CYS A 72 -2.89 -17.37 -12.77
N SER A 73 -2.63 -17.74 -11.53
CA SER A 73 -1.76 -17.00 -10.64
C SER A 73 -0.31 -17.48 -10.68
N TRP A 74 0.63 -16.57 -10.51
CA TRP A 74 2.06 -16.83 -10.46
C TRP A 74 2.67 -16.35 -9.16
N PHE A 75 3.74 -17.02 -8.74
CA PHE A 75 4.41 -16.77 -7.47
C PHE A 75 5.92 -16.86 -7.63
N HIS A 76 6.63 -15.94 -6.99
CA HIS A 76 8.08 -15.95 -6.86
C HIS A 76 8.56 -16.95 -5.81
N VAL A 77 7.75 -17.19 -4.77
CA VAL A 77 8.03 -18.19 -3.73
C VAL A 77 6.74 -18.96 -3.47
N CYS A 78 6.82 -20.28 -3.45
CA CYS A 78 5.68 -21.13 -3.13
C CYS A 78 6.05 -22.34 -2.28
N GLU A 79 5.40 -22.50 -1.12
CA GLU A 79 5.57 -23.65 -0.24
C GLU A 79 4.64 -24.79 -0.68
N MET A 80 5.13 -25.67 -1.56
CA MET A 80 4.35 -26.77 -2.16
C MET A 80 3.77 -27.76 -1.12
N GLU A 81 4.26 -27.78 0.11
CA GLU A 81 3.78 -28.63 1.22
C GLU A 81 2.65 -28.01 2.03
N ARG A 82 2.38 -26.71 1.85
CA ARG A 82 1.41 -25.94 2.64
C ARG A 82 0.48 -25.11 1.75
N LEU A 83 -0.08 -25.77 0.73
CA LEU A 83 -1.02 -25.14 -0.18
C LEU A 83 -2.37 -24.88 0.50
N HIS A 84 -2.95 -23.74 0.19
CA HIS A 84 -4.30 -23.37 0.58
C HIS A 84 -5.34 -24.21 -0.17
N GLN A 85 -6.43 -24.54 0.51
CA GLN A 85 -7.51 -25.39 -0.01
C GLN A 85 -8.91 -24.80 0.26
N GLU A 86 -9.02 -23.57 0.76
CA GLU A 86 -10.33 -22.97 1.07
C GLU A 86 -11.18 -22.78 -0.19
N VAL A 87 -10.52 -22.59 -1.35
CA VAL A 87 -11.17 -22.54 -2.66
C VAL A 87 -10.84 -23.81 -3.45
N PRO A 88 -11.83 -24.65 -3.79
CA PRO A 88 -11.60 -25.89 -4.53
C PRO A 88 -11.28 -25.63 -6.00
N GLY A 89 -10.72 -26.65 -6.66
CA GLY A 89 -10.46 -26.62 -8.11
C GLY A 89 -9.15 -25.95 -8.52
N PHE A 90 -8.31 -25.52 -7.57
CA PHE A 90 -6.95 -25.05 -7.86
C PHE A 90 -5.94 -26.19 -7.92
N THR A 91 -5.03 -26.08 -8.88
CA THR A 91 -3.82 -26.92 -8.99
C THR A 91 -2.59 -26.03 -9.03
N THR A 92 -1.58 -26.38 -8.24
CA THR A 92 -0.28 -25.69 -8.21
C THR A 92 0.81 -26.54 -8.85
N LEU A 93 1.65 -25.88 -9.65
CA LEU A 93 2.79 -26.47 -10.34
C LEU A 93 4.05 -25.61 -10.13
N PRO A 94 5.17 -26.18 -9.69
CA PRO A 94 6.45 -25.49 -9.72
C PRO A 94 6.98 -25.45 -11.16
N VAL A 95 7.39 -24.26 -11.61
CA VAL A 95 7.87 -23.99 -12.97
C VAL A 95 9.38 -23.76 -13.01
N ARG A 96 9.95 -23.17 -11.96
CA ARG A 96 11.40 -23.00 -11.81
C ARG A 96 11.83 -23.44 -10.41
N SER A 97 12.97 -24.10 -10.32
CA SER A 97 13.63 -24.38 -9.04
C SER A 97 14.19 -23.07 -8.47
N LEU A 98 13.73 -22.69 -7.27
CA LEU A 98 14.35 -21.60 -6.52
C LEU A 98 15.76 -22.05 -6.06
N PRO A 99 16.76 -21.15 -6.04
CA PRO A 99 18.02 -21.46 -5.39
C PRO A 99 17.71 -21.79 -3.92
N LEU A 100 18.10 -22.98 -3.47
CA LEU A 100 17.97 -23.39 -2.08
C LEU A 100 18.70 -22.35 -1.22
N VAL A 101 17.95 -21.51 -0.50
CA VAL A 101 18.52 -20.65 0.54
C VAL A 101 18.95 -21.58 1.67
N HIS A 102 20.22 -21.98 1.65
CA HIS A 102 20.82 -22.75 2.72
C HIS A 102 20.79 -21.91 3.99
N ARG A 103 19.91 -22.27 4.94
CA ARG A 103 19.97 -21.76 6.31
C ARG A 103 21.26 -22.27 6.95
N ARG A 104 22.29 -21.42 7.01
CA ARG A 104 23.37 -21.48 8.01
C ARG A 104 24.04 -20.11 8.08
N GLY A 105 24.17 -19.60 9.30
CA GLY A 105 24.65 -18.24 9.58
C GLY A 105 26.07 -18.01 9.09
N ALA A 106 26.36 -16.77 8.70
CA ALA A 106 27.70 -16.23 8.62
C ALA A 106 27.68 -14.70 8.67
N GLU A 107 28.73 -14.18 9.30
CA GLU A 107 29.15 -12.81 9.60
C GLU A 107 28.93 -11.73 8.53
N LEU A 108 28.81 -10.50 9.04
CA LEU A 108 28.83 -9.24 8.31
C LEU A 108 30.17 -9.05 7.57
N ALA A 109 30.13 -8.99 6.24
CA ALA A 109 31.24 -8.47 5.42
C ALA A 109 31.13 -6.94 5.28
N PRO A 110 32.26 -6.21 5.19
CA PRO A 110 32.28 -4.76 5.34
C PRO A 110 31.82 -4.03 4.08
N PHE A 111 31.14 -2.90 4.31
CA PHE A 111 30.73 -1.93 3.31
C PHE A 111 31.93 -1.42 2.51
N SER A 112 31.96 -1.66 1.19
CA SER A 112 32.73 -0.83 0.26
C SER A 112 32.01 -0.69 -1.07
N ALA A 113 31.71 0.57 -1.40
CA ALA A 113 31.40 1.13 -2.71
C ALA A 113 30.27 0.47 -3.52
N VAL A 114 29.02 0.64 -3.07
CA VAL A 114 27.86 0.54 -3.99
C VAL A 114 27.78 1.85 -4.77
N ARG A 115 28.13 1.77 -6.06
CA ARG A 115 27.89 2.81 -7.06
C ARG A 115 26.38 3.11 -7.08
N MET A 116 26.03 4.36 -6.77
CA MET A 116 24.66 4.86 -6.65
C MET A 116 23.94 4.76 -8.00
N LEU A 117 23.28 3.63 -8.26
CA LEU A 117 22.29 3.49 -9.32
C LEU A 117 21.03 4.22 -8.85
N LEU A 118 20.48 5.10 -9.70
CA LEU A 118 19.20 5.75 -9.43
C LEU A 118 18.13 4.67 -9.22
N PRO A 119 17.33 4.72 -8.14
CA PRO A 119 16.33 3.70 -7.85
C PRO A 119 15.25 3.66 -8.94
N ALA A 120 14.74 2.46 -9.24
CA ALA A 120 13.75 2.25 -10.28
C ALA A 120 12.36 2.71 -9.80
N LYS A 121 11.44 3.01 -10.74
CA LYS A 121 10.06 3.47 -10.43
C LYS A 121 9.28 2.49 -9.52
N THR A 122 9.73 1.25 -9.39
CA THR A 122 9.15 0.19 -8.56
C THR A 122 9.59 0.22 -7.09
N ASP A 123 10.60 1.01 -6.74
CA ASP A 123 11.03 1.21 -5.35
C ASP A 123 10.09 2.16 -4.59
N PHE A 124 9.20 2.84 -5.31
CA PHE A 124 8.36 3.92 -4.80
C PHE A 124 6.95 3.75 -5.37
N PRO A 125 6.09 2.95 -4.69
CA PRO A 125 4.83 2.51 -5.26
C PRO A 125 3.71 3.54 -5.18
N SER A 126 3.92 4.73 -4.62
CA SER A 126 2.89 5.76 -4.52
C SER A 126 2.32 6.14 -5.89
N GLN A 127 1.04 6.55 -5.92
CA GLN A 127 0.33 6.87 -7.16
C GLN A 127 1.00 8.00 -7.95
N GLU A 128 1.53 9.01 -7.24
CA GLU A 128 1.96 10.27 -7.83
C GLU A 128 3.36 10.71 -7.34
N ALA A 129 4.20 9.73 -6.95
CA ALA A 129 5.55 9.95 -6.44
C ALA A 129 5.58 10.75 -5.12
N GLN A 130 4.54 10.65 -4.29
CA GLN A 130 4.51 11.27 -2.96
C GLN A 130 5.62 10.70 -2.06
N ASP A 131 5.84 9.39 -2.09
CA ASP A 131 6.93 8.71 -1.38
C ASP A 131 8.31 9.24 -1.78
N LEU A 132 8.60 9.38 -3.07
CA LEU A 132 9.82 9.98 -3.60
C LEU A 132 10.01 11.42 -3.10
N CYS A 133 8.93 12.22 -3.13
CA CYS A 133 8.94 13.58 -2.61
C CYS A 133 9.34 13.61 -1.12
N VAL A 134 8.67 12.81 -0.31
CA VAL A 134 8.93 12.70 1.13
C VAL A 134 10.37 12.25 1.38
N ILE A 135 10.83 11.24 0.66
CA ILE A 135 12.15 10.63 0.88
C ILE A 135 13.27 11.53 0.38
N GLU A 136 13.25 11.95 -0.88
CA GLU A 136 14.37 12.67 -1.51
C GLU A 136 14.36 14.17 -1.20
N HIS A 137 13.18 14.77 -1.12
CA HIS A 137 13.06 16.22 -1.08
C HIS A 137 12.81 16.75 0.33
N VAL A 138 12.02 16.04 1.13
CA VAL A 138 11.66 16.47 2.48
C VAL A 138 12.68 15.94 3.49
N PHE A 139 12.86 14.62 3.56
CA PHE A 139 13.69 13.98 4.58
C PHE A 139 15.12 13.66 4.13
N LYS A 140 15.49 13.95 2.87
CA LYS A 140 16.86 13.75 2.35
C LYS A 140 17.40 12.35 2.64
N ARG A 141 16.58 11.33 2.39
CA ARG A 141 16.89 9.90 2.58
C ARG A 141 17.18 9.53 4.04
N MET A 142 16.63 10.29 4.99
CA MET A 142 16.66 9.95 6.41
C MET A 142 16.17 8.53 6.64
N THR A 143 16.87 7.82 7.53
CA THR A 143 16.46 6.49 8.01
C THR A 143 15.98 6.58 9.45
N ARG A 144 15.23 5.58 9.90
CA ARG A 144 14.78 5.44 11.30
C ARG A 144 13.84 6.57 11.80
N GLY A 145 13.05 7.15 10.91
CA GLY A 145 11.92 8.01 11.30
C GLY A 145 10.72 7.19 11.75
N TYR A 146 9.65 7.90 12.11
CA TYR A 146 8.34 7.31 12.42
C TYR A 146 7.25 7.82 11.48
N TYR A 147 6.52 6.89 10.84
CA TYR A 147 5.37 7.23 10.01
C TYR A 147 4.05 6.74 10.61
N LEU A 148 2.97 7.44 10.26
CA LEU A 148 1.60 7.06 10.54
C LEU A 148 0.82 7.04 9.23
N ASP A 149 0.25 5.90 8.87
CA ASP A 149 -0.53 5.73 7.65
C ASP A 149 -2.00 5.47 8.03
N ILE A 150 -2.88 6.42 7.74
CA ILE A 150 -4.29 6.39 8.12
C ILE A 150 -5.14 6.20 6.87
N GLY A 151 -5.81 5.04 6.77
CA GLY A 151 -6.39 4.55 5.53
C GLY A 151 -5.32 4.00 4.60
N ALA A 152 -4.49 3.12 5.16
CA ALA A 152 -3.27 2.66 4.50
C ALA A 152 -3.55 1.75 3.28
N ASN A 153 -4.76 1.21 3.16
CA ASN A 153 -5.23 0.38 2.04
C ASN A 153 -4.26 -0.77 1.73
N ALA A 154 -4.08 -1.15 0.47
CA ALA A 154 -3.19 -2.23 0.06
C ALA A 154 -1.76 -2.03 0.61
N PRO A 155 -1.10 -3.10 1.11
CA PRO A 155 0.13 -2.96 1.89
C PRO A 155 1.34 -2.47 1.09
N VAL A 156 1.32 -2.60 -0.24
CA VAL A 156 2.44 -2.20 -1.12
C VAL A 156 1.97 -1.26 -2.20
N PHE A 157 0.92 -1.65 -2.92
CA PHE A 157 0.42 -0.92 -4.08
C PHE A 157 -0.16 0.44 -3.68
N LEU A 158 0.26 1.51 -4.38
CA LEU A 158 -0.12 2.90 -4.12
C LEU A 158 0.23 3.44 -2.72
N SER A 159 1.02 2.70 -1.94
CA SER A 159 1.35 3.10 -0.57
C SER A 159 2.42 4.20 -0.54
N ASN A 160 2.05 5.32 0.09
CA ASN A 160 2.97 6.44 0.36
C ASN A 160 4.06 6.11 1.40
N THR A 161 3.90 5.01 2.14
CA THR A 161 4.77 4.65 3.28
C THR A 161 5.49 3.32 3.08
N TYR A 162 5.31 2.65 1.93
CA TYR A 162 5.95 1.37 1.65
C TYR A 162 7.48 1.46 1.75
N ALA A 163 8.05 2.38 0.99
CA ALA A 163 9.49 2.58 0.90
C ALA A 163 10.09 3.01 2.25
N LEU A 164 9.43 3.90 3.00
CA LEU A 164 9.90 4.37 4.31
C LEU A 164 10.18 3.20 5.27
N ASP A 165 9.24 2.27 5.37
CA ASP A 165 9.31 1.08 6.22
C ASP A 165 10.37 0.08 5.74
N ARG A 166 10.32 -0.29 4.45
CA ARG A 166 11.07 -1.45 3.94
C ARG A 166 12.47 -1.11 3.45
N GLN A 167 12.69 0.12 3.01
CA GLN A 167 13.95 0.55 2.41
C GLN A 167 14.70 1.53 3.31
N TYR A 168 13.98 2.36 4.08
CA TYR A 168 14.59 3.38 4.96
C TYR A 168 14.52 3.02 6.44
N ASN A 169 14.02 1.83 6.78
CA ASN A 169 13.99 1.29 8.15
C ASN A 169 13.26 2.23 9.12
N TRP A 170 12.18 2.85 8.66
CA TRP A 170 11.28 3.61 9.52
C TRP A 170 10.37 2.67 10.30
N SER A 171 10.08 3.04 11.55
CA SER A 171 9.00 2.40 12.30
C SER A 171 7.68 3.06 11.95
N GLY A 172 6.56 2.35 12.07
CA GLY A 172 5.28 2.99 11.81
C GLY A 172 4.06 2.22 12.28
N LEU A 173 2.94 2.92 12.19
CA LEU A 173 1.59 2.41 12.42
C LEU A 173 0.77 2.58 11.14
N CYS A 174 0.22 1.47 10.63
CA CYS A 174 -0.79 1.49 9.57
C CYS A 174 -2.16 1.20 10.17
N ILE A 175 -3.15 2.03 9.84
CA ILE A 175 -4.55 1.86 10.23
C ILE A 175 -5.34 1.49 8.98
N GLU A 176 -5.80 0.25 8.93
CA GLU A 176 -6.52 -0.30 7.77
C GLU A 176 -7.58 -1.31 8.24
N PRO A 177 -8.89 -0.99 8.15
CA PRO A 177 -9.95 -1.87 8.63
C PRO A 177 -10.12 -3.16 7.82
N GLN A 178 -9.78 -3.19 6.53
CA GLN A 178 -10.01 -4.32 5.62
C GLN A 178 -9.20 -5.55 6.05
N GLU A 179 -9.90 -6.62 6.43
CA GLU A 179 -9.24 -7.85 6.89
C GLU A 179 -8.48 -8.60 5.81
N SER A 180 -8.92 -8.50 4.54
CA SER A 180 -8.25 -9.14 3.42
C SER A 180 -6.82 -8.63 3.20
N TYR A 181 -6.48 -7.43 3.68
CA TYR A 181 -5.12 -6.90 3.58
C TYR A 181 -4.18 -7.37 4.70
N ALA A 182 -4.69 -7.92 5.80
CA ALA A 182 -3.90 -8.27 6.99
C ALA A 182 -2.71 -9.17 6.66
N GLN A 183 -2.95 -10.23 5.88
CA GLN A 183 -1.91 -11.17 5.50
C GLN A 183 -0.83 -10.51 4.64
N GLY A 184 -1.24 -9.62 3.73
CA GLY A 184 -0.30 -8.88 2.90
C GLY A 184 0.57 -7.92 3.74
N TYR A 185 0.01 -7.26 4.76
CA TYR A 185 0.79 -6.46 5.70
C TYR A 185 1.82 -7.32 6.45
N LEU A 186 1.43 -8.47 6.99
CA LEU A 186 2.35 -9.38 7.70
C LEU A 186 3.50 -9.86 6.81
N GLN A 187 3.26 -10.02 5.51
CA GLN A 187 4.26 -10.52 4.56
C GLN A 187 5.18 -9.44 4.00
N SER A 188 4.69 -8.20 3.88
CA SER A 188 5.38 -7.15 3.12
C SER A 188 5.78 -5.93 3.94
N ARG A 189 5.32 -5.81 5.19
CA ARG A 189 5.50 -4.63 6.05
C ARG A 189 6.07 -5.00 7.41
N THR A 190 6.73 -4.03 8.05
CA THR A 190 7.21 -4.14 9.43
C THR A 190 6.46 -3.24 10.42
N CYS A 191 5.52 -2.42 9.94
CA CYS A 191 4.66 -1.61 10.80
C CYS A 191 3.83 -2.44 11.78
N THR A 192 3.42 -1.79 12.86
CA THR A 192 2.24 -2.23 13.60
C THR A 192 1.01 -2.00 12.71
N LEU A 193 0.20 -3.05 12.49
CA LEU A 193 -1.08 -2.93 11.81
C LEU A 193 -2.21 -2.82 12.85
N ALA A 194 -3.01 -1.76 12.76
CA ALA A 194 -4.26 -1.61 13.50
C ALA A 194 -5.45 -1.82 12.57
N GLN A 195 -6.09 -3.00 12.69
CA GLN A 195 -7.26 -3.36 11.89
C GLN A 195 -8.54 -2.79 12.49
N VAL A 196 -8.70 -1.46 12.41
CA VAL A 196 -9.82 -0.74 13.02
C VAL A 196 -10.35 0.33 12.08
N LEU A 197 -11.67 0.51 12.10
CA LEU A 197 -12.32 1.64 11.43
C LEU A 197 -12.33 2.85 12.37
N LEU A 198 -11.91 4.02 11.89
CA LEU A 198 -11.88 5.22 12.73
C LEU A 198 -13.24 5.92 12.78
N GLY A 199 -13.62 6.39 13.98
CA GLY A 199 -14.89 7.06 14.22
C GLY A 199 -15.07 7.43 15.69
N ASP A 200 -16.33 7.62 16.12
CA ASP A 200 -16.66 8.18 17.43
C ASP A 200 -17.11 7.13 18.47
N GLY A 201 -16.88 5.85 18.20
CA GLY A 201 -17.31 4.73 19.02
C GLY A 201 -18.71 4.20 18.66
N ASP A 202 -19.29 4.76 17.60
CA ASP A 202 -20.53 4.36 16.95
C ASP A 202 -20.37 3.08 16.12
N GLU A 203 -21.50 2.49 15.75
CA GLU A 203 -21.54 1.39 14.78
C GLU A 203 -21.92 1.95 13.41
N VAL A 204 -21.12 1.60 12.41
CA VAL A 204 -21.33 2.03 11.02
C VAL A 204 -21.28 0.82 10.10
N VAL A 205 -21.97 0.92 8.98
CA VAL A 205 -21.86 -0.07 7.91
C VAL A 205 -20.65 0.29 7.06
N PHE A 206 -19.65 -0.59 7.11
CA PHE A 206 -18.49 -0.56 6.25
C PHE A 206 -18.80 -1.33 4.97
N VAL A 207 -18.86 -0.63 3.85
CA VAL A 207 -19.16 -1.21 2.54
C VAL A 207 -17.86 -1.35 1.76
N ASN A 208 -17.55 -2.56 1.31
CA ASN A 208 -16.45 -2.83 0.40
C ASN A 208 -16.88 -2.37 -0.99
N GLY A 209 -16.40 -1.20 -1.40
CA GLY A 209 -16.71 -0.61 -2.69
C GLY A 209 -15.59 -0.76 -3.72
N ARG A 210 -15.97 -0.52 -4.96
CA ARG A 210 -15.07 -0.05 -6.01
C ARG A 210 -15.59 1.33 -6.40
N ASP A 211 -14.95 2.37 -5.92
CA ASP A 211 -15.34 3.72 -6.31
C ASP A 211 -14.54 4.05 -7.56
N GLY A 212 -15.28 4.16 -8.67
CA GLY A 212 -14.73 4.52 -9.95
C GLY A 212 -14.26 5.96 -9.92
N TRP A 213 -12.96 6.15 -10.06
CA TRP A 213 -12.37 7.00 -11.11
C TRP A 213 -11.24 6.27 -11.86
N ASP A 214 -10.54 5.32 -11.22
CA ASP A 214 -9.43 4.60 -11.88
C ASP A 214 -9.49 3.06 -11.86
N ASN A 215 -10.42 2.38 -11.16
CA ASN A 215 -10.37 0.91 -10.96
C ASN A 215 -9.04 0.38 -10.36
N LEU A 216 -8.20 1.27 -9.81
CA LEU A 216 -6.87 0.99 -9.29
C LEU A 216 -6.85 0.83 -7.75
N GLY A 217 -7.99 0.52 -7.11
CA GLY A 217 -8.06 0.27 -5.67
C GLY A 217 -9.46 -0.14 -5.22
N GLU A 218 -9.55 -0.86 -4.10
CA GLU A 218 -10.82 -0.94 -3.35
C GLU A 218 -11.02 0.39 -2.64
N SER A 219 -12.22 0.95 -2.74
CA SER A 219 -12.59 2.18 -2.07
C SER A 219 -13.72 1.87 -1.10
N HIS A 220 -13.63 2.41 0.10
CA HIS A 220 -14.50 2.02 1.19
C HIS A 220 -15.38 3.19 1.61
N VAL A 221 -16.67 2.91 1.76
CA VAL A 221 -17.61 3.90 2.29
C VAL A 221 -18.12 3.42 3.64
N ALA A 222 -17.87 4.22 4.67
CA ALA A 222 -18.45 4.04 6.00
C ALA A 222 -19.69 4.94 6.12
N THR A 223 -20.87 4.33 6.28
CA THR A 223 -22.14 5.05 6.38
C THR A 223 -23.02 4.49 7.48
N HIS A 224 -24.02 5.26 7.92
CA HIS A 224 -25.02 4.77 8.87
C HIS A 224 -26.10 3.89 8.21
N ALA A 225 -26.15 3.88 6.88
CA ALA A 225 -27.05 3.04 6.08
C ALA A 225 -26.43 2.81 4.71
N VAL A 226 -26.50 1.57 4.21
CA VAL A 226 -25.97 1.20 2.88
C VAL A 226 -26.56 2.13 1.82
N PRO A 227 -25.73 2.85 1.04
CA PRO A 227 -26.23 3.66 -0.07
C PRO A 227 -27.09 2.80 -1.02
N GLN A 228 -28.22 3.33 -1.48
CA GLN A 228 -29.16 2.57 -2.33
C GLN A 228 -28.51 2.01 -3.62
N ASN A 229 -27.44 2.64 -4.09
CA ASN A 229 -26.65 2.22 -5.24
C ASN A 229 -25.56 1.18 -4.92
N ARG A 230 -25.50 0.66 -3.68
CA ARG A 230 -24.47 -0.30 -3.22
C ARG A 230 -25.05 -1.47 -2.43
N THR A 231 -26.34 -1.72 -2.54
CA THR A 231 -27.03 -2.81 -1.81
C THR A 231 -26.50 -4.20 -2.15
N GLU A 232 -25.85 -4.37 -3.31
CA GLU A 232 -25.25 -5.63 -3.76
C GLU A 232 -23.78 -5.79 -3.35
N MET A 233 -23.15 -4.76 -2.76
CA MET A 233 -21.75 -4.82 -2.36
C MET A 233 -21.58 -5.52 -1.01
N PRO A 234 -20.51 -6.32 -0.82
CA PRO A 234 -20.18 -6.88 0.48
C PRO A 234 -20.08 -5.76 1.52
N SER A 235 -20.81 -5.89 2.61
CA SER A 235 -20.79 -4.90 3.69
C SER A 235 -20.85 -5.59 5.04
N ARG A 236 -20.34 -4.91 6.06
CA ARG A 236 -20.34 -5.38 7.44
C ARG A 236 -20.53 -4.22 8.41
N THR A 237 -21.28 -4.46 9.48
CA THR A 237 -21.35 -3.51 10.58
C THR A 237 -20.07 -3.59 11.40
N MET A 238 -19.42 -2.44 11.61
CA MET A 238 -18.20 -2.32 12.41
C MET A 238 -18.39 -1.28 13.49
N LYS A 239 -17.86 -1.58 14.68
CA LYS A 239 -17.69 -0.58 15.73
C LYS A 239 -16.46 0.27 15.44
N THR A 240 -16.63 1.58 15.45
CA THR A 240 -15.54 2.50 15.19
C THR A 240 -14.67 2.73 16.43
N SER A 241 -13.43 3.16 16.20
CA SER A 241 -12.45 3.48 17.23
C SER A 241 -11.94 4.91 17.11
N LEU A 242 -11.78 5.56 18.25
CA LEU A 242 -11.19 6.89 18.32
C LEU A 242 -9.70 6.84 18.01
N LEU A 243 -9.21 7.69 17.10
CA LEU A 243 -7.79 7.75 16.73
C LEU A 243 -6.87 7.83 17.96
N ARG A 244 -7.19 8.70 18.93
CA ARG A 244 -6.40 8.85 20.17
C ARG A 244 -6.20 7.54 20.95
N LYS A 245 -7.17 6.62 20.90
CA LYS A 245 -7.09 5.32 21.56
C LYS A 245 -6.17 4.38 20.79
N VAL A 246 -6.27 4.39 19.46
CA VAL A 246 -5.41 3.59 18.57
C VAL A 246 -3.95 4.01 18.73
N LEU A 247 -3.66 5.33 18.68
CA LEU A 247 -2.30 5.85 18.86
C LEU A 247 -1.71 5.48 20.22
N GLN A 248 -2.52 5.50 21.28
CA GLN A 248 -2.10 5.12 22.62
C GLN A 248 -1.77 3.62 22.71
N ILE A 249 -2.64 2.75 22.18
CA ILE A 249 -2.43 1.29 22.22
C ILE A 249 -1.18 0.90 21.42
N ALA A 250 -0.97 1.53 20.26
CA ALA A 250 0.18 1.30 19.41
C ALA A 250 1.48 1.97 19.91
N ASN A 251 1.44 2.67 21.05
CA ASN A 251 2.59 3.39 21.63
C ASN A 251 3.25 4.34 20.62
N VAL A 252 2.45 5.08 19.86
CA VAL A 252 2.94 6.06 18.87
C VAL A 252 3.80 7.11 19.58
N PRO A 253 5.01 7.43 19.08
CA PRO A 253 5.90 8.37 19.73
C PRO A 253 5.35 9.80 19.74
N ARG A 254 5.93 10.65 20.60
CA ARG A 254 5.59 12.07 20.64
C ARG A 254 5.83 12.79 19.32
N THR A 255 6.89 12.43 18.60
CA THR A 255 7.22 13.01 17.30
C THR A 255 6.88 12.02 16.21
N ILE A 256 6.01 12.42 15.29
CA ILE A 256 5.66 11.69 14.08
C ILE A 256 6.25 12.47 12.92
N ASP A 257 7.18 11.86 12.19
CA ASP A 257 7.87 12.54 11.12
C ASP A 257 6.94 12.72 9.92
N TYR A 258 6.26 11.65 9.51
CA TYR A 258 5.38 11.64 8.33
C TYR A 258 4.00 11.05 8.62
N VAL A 259 2.95 11.68 8.10
CA VAL A 259 1.58 11.17 8.10
C VAL A 259 1.06 11.08 6.67
N SER A 260 0.57 9.90 6.27
CA SER A 260 -0.28 9.71 5.10
C SER A 260 -1.73 9.59 5.56
N LEU A 261 -2.64 10.35 4.95
CA LEU A 261 -4.05 10.43 5.37
C LEU A 261 -4.97 10.40 4.16
N ASP A 262 -5.74 9.32 4.06
CA ASP A 262 -6.78 9.11 3.06
C ASP A 262 -7.93 8.35 3.74
N LEU A 263 -9.05 9.02 3.99
CA LEU A 263 -10.20 8.42 4.68
C LEU A 263 -11.49 8.66 3.91
N GLU A 264 -11.40 8.81 2.59
CA GLU A 264 -12.55 8.95 1.69
C GLU A 264 -13.57 10.00 2.19
N GLY A 265 -13.06 11.13 2.70
CA GLY A 265 -13.86 12.27 3.18
C GLY A 265 -14.02 12.38 4.71
N TYR A 266 -13.43 11.48 5.50
CA TYR A 266 -13.49 11.52 6.98
C TYR A 266 -12.27 12.22 7.64
N GLU A 267 -11.38 12.81 6.84
CA GLU A 267 -10.09 13.38 7.27
C GLU A 267 -10.28 14.49 8.30
N PHE A 268 -11.19 15.44 8.04
CA PHE A 268 -11.41 16.57 8.95
C PHE A 268 -11.90 16.12 10.33
N LYS A 269 -12.83 15.16 10.38
CA LYS A 269 -13.40 14.66 11.64
C LYS A 269 -12.33 13.98 12.50
N VAL A 270 -11.42 13.24 11.87
CA VAL A 270 -10.29 12.60 12.57
C VAL A 270 -9.27 13.63 13.03
N MET A 271 -8.85 14.54 12.14
CA MET A 271 -7.80 15.51 12.46
C MET A 271 -8.24 16.59 13.45
N LYS A 272 -9.52 16.96 13.47
CA LYS A 272 -10.11 17.85 14.48
C LYS A 272 -9.92 17.32 15.90
N ARG A 273 -9.91 15.99 16.07
CA ARG A 273 -9.76 15.31 17.37
C ARG A 273 -8.37 14.70 17.59
N PHE A 274 -7.42 14.98 16.70
CA PHE A 274 -6.04 14.55 16.86
C PHE A 274 -5.47 15.10 18.21
N PRO A 275 -4.77 14.29 19.01
CA PRO A 275 -4.28 14.71 20.33
C PRO A 275 -3.00 15.55 20.20
N TRP A 276 -3.14 16.79 19.69
CA TRP A 276 -2.06 17.74 19.42
C TRP A 276 -1.20 18.11 20.64
N ASN A 277 -1.68 17.87 21.85
CA ASN A 277 -0.91 18.08 23.08
C ASN A 277 0.04 16.91 23.41
N LYS A 278 -0.17 15.74 22.78
CA LYS A 278 0.64 14.52 22.99
C LYS A 278 1.56 14.22 21.82
N HIS A 279 1.14 14.52 20.60
CA HIS A 279 1.93 14.28 19.40
C HIS A 279 2.11 15.55 18.57
N SER A 280 3.30 15.67 17.98
CA SER A 280 3.62 16.64 16.94
C SER A 280 3.86 15.93 15.62
N ILE A 281 3.39 16.53 14.53
CA ILE A 281 3.59 16.02 13.18
C ILE A 281 4.55 16.94 12.42
N GLY A 282 5.52 16.35 11.73
CA GLY A 282 6.41 17.05 10.82
C GLY A 282 5.75 17.35 9.48
N VAL A 283 5.28 16.30 8.80
CA VAL A 283 4.79 16.35 7.41
C VAL A 283 3.49 15.57 7.30
N LEU A 284 2.51 16.10 6.55
CA LEU A 284 1.30 15.38 6.18
C LEU A 284 1.14 15.37 4.66
N THR A 285 0.74 14.24 4.10
CA THR A 285 0.13 14.14 2.76
C THR A 285 -1.32 13.74 2.96
N ILE A 286 -2.24 14.53 2.41
CA ILE A 286 -3.67 14.35 2.63
C ILE A 286 -4.39 14.29 1.30
N GLU A 287 -5.20 13.25 1.09
CA GLU A 287 -6.07 13.13 -0.09
C GLU A 287 -7.21 14.17 0.00
N ARG A 288 -7.36 15.00 -1.04
CA ARG A 288 -8.45 15.98 -1.24
C ARG A 288 -8.95 16.69 0.02
N PRO A 289 -8.08 17.36 0.82
CA PRO A 289 -8.53 17.98 2.05
C PRO A 289 -9.58 19.07 1.76
N GLY A 290 -10.59 19.18 2.63
CA GLY A 290 -11.55 20.29 2.60
C GLY A 290 -10.99 21.59 3.18
N ALA A 291 -11.68 22.71 2.93
CA ALA A 291 -11.29 24.03 3.44
C ALA A 291 -11.19 24.09 4.97
N ASP A 292 -12.05 23.36 5.70
CA ASP A 292 -12.03 23.31 7.17
C ASP A 292 -10.77 22.62 7.70
N LEU A 293 -10.34 21.52 7.06
CA LEU A 293 -9.10 20.83 7.42
C LEU A 293 -7.89 21.68 7.10
N HIS A 294 -7.89 22.34 5.95
CA HIS A 294 -6.86 23.30 5.58
C HIS A 294 -6.72 24.40 6.65
N ALA A 295 -7.81 25.05 7.03
CA ALA A 295 -7.82 26.09 8.06
C ALA A 295 -7.33 25.58 9.43
N LEU A 296 -7.73 24.36 9.82
CA LEU A 296 -7.25 23.72 11.04
C LEU A 296 -5.73 23.55 11.01
N LEU A 297 -5.16 23.05 9.92
CA LEU A 297 -3.72 22.80 9.79
C LEU A 297 -2.92 24.11 9.80
N LEU A 298 -3.39 25.16 9.14
CA LEU A 298 -2.77 26.49 9.22
C LEU A 298 -2.71 26.98 10.67
N ASN A 299 -3.81 26.85 11.42
CA ASN A 299 -3.88 27.19 12.84
C ASN A 299 -2.95 26.32 13.72
N LYS A 300 -2.58 25.12 13.27
CA LYS A 300 -1.60 24.24 13.93
C LYS A 300 -0.16 24.50 13.49
N GLY A 301 0.08 25.57 12.72
CA GLY A 301 1.42 25.98 12.33
C GLY A 301 1.95 25.26 11.10
N PHE A 302 1.07 24.69 10.27
CA PHE A 302 1.46 24.13 8.98
C PHE A 302 1.42 25.18 7.87
N CYS A 303 2.08 24.87 6.77
CA CYS A 303 1.99 25.55 5.48
C CYS A 303 1.95 24.50 4.38
N VAL A 304 1.46 24.87 3.20
CA VAL A 304 1.41 23.98 2.05
C VAL A 304 2.78 23.95 1.37
N ALA A 305 3.32 22.76 1.14
CA ALA A 305 4.59 22.61 0.44
C ALA A 305 4.48 23.10 -1.02
N HIS A 306 5.50 23.80 -1.50
CA HIS A 306 5.57 24.21 -2.90
C HIS A 306 5.65 22.97 -3.81
N ASN A 307 4.69 22.84 -4.73
CA ASN A 307 4.65 21.76 -5.70
C ASN A 307 4.59 20.34 -5.09
N ALA A 308 3.96 20.13 -3.94
CA ALA A 308 3.83 18.79 -3.35
C ALA A 308 2.37 18.34 -3.35
N ALA A 309 1.78 18.36 -4.54
CA ALA A 309 0.43 17.91 -4.76
C ALA A 309 0.34 17.23 -6.13
N SER A 310 -0.25 16.05 -6.15
CA SER A 310 -0.88 15.54 -7.37
C SER A 310 -2.15 16.36 -7.65
N PHE A 311 -2.94 15.98 -8.64
CA PHE A 311 -4.25 16.60 -8.87
C PHE A 311 -5.22 16.46 -7.66
N VAL A 312 -4.86 15.62 -6.67
CA VAL A 312 -5.76 15.08 -5.65
C VAL A 312 -5.20 15.28 -4.24
N ASP A 313 -3.91 15.05 -4.03
CA ASP A 313 -3.28 15.07 -2.69
C ASP A 313 -2.59 16.39 -2.40
N ILE A 314 -2.57 16.82 -1.13
CA ILE A 314 -1.91 18.05 -0.70
C ILE A 314 -0.97 17.76 0.45
N MET A 315 0.30 18.16 0.28
CA MET A 315 1.31 18.04 1.33
C MET A 315 1.43 19.31 2.18
N TYR A 316 1.42 19.12 3.49
CA TYR A 316 1.60 20.14 4.51
C TYR A 316 2.91 19.91 5.26
N LEU A 317 3.66 20.98 5.48
CA LEU A 317 4.87 20.98 6.29
C LEU A 317 4.65 21.79 7.56
N ASN A 318 5.13 21.29 8.69
CA ASN A 318 5.20 22.08 9.90
C ASN A 318 6.18 23.25 9.68
N ARG A 319 5.79 24.48 10.00
CA ARG A 319 6.64 25.68 9.79
C ARG A 319 7.95 25.63 10.59
N SER A 320 8.01 24.84 11.67
CA SER A 320 9.25 24.61 12.40
C SER A 320 10.30 23.84 11.59
N LEU A 321 9.88 23.10 10.55
CA LEU A 321 10.74 22.42 9.58
C LEU A 321 11.11 23.31 8.38
N SER A 322 11.02 24.63 8.50
CA SER A 322 11.16 25.60 7.39
C SER A 322 12.51 25.61 6.64
N SER A 323 13.54 24.89 7.12
CA SER A 323 14.75 24.60 6.33
C SER A 323 14.51 23.62 5.17
N VAL A 324 13.36 22.94 5.15
CA VAL A 324 12.94 21.96 4.14
C VAL A 324 12.13 22.61 2.99
N SER A 325 12.02 23.95 2.97
CA SER A 325 11.22 24.75 2.01
C SER A 325 11.68 24.72 0.55
N THR A 326 12.71 23.94 0.21
CA THR A 326 13.16 23.73 -1.17
C THR A 326 12.71 22.40 -1.78
N ALA A 327 11.85 21.64 -1.10
CA ALA A 327 11.30 20.39 -1.62
C ALA A 327 10.45 20.65 -2.89
N ARG A 328 11.10 20.61 -4.07
CA ARG A 328 10.45 20.73 -5.38
C ARG A 328 9.91 19.37 -5.77
N CYS A 329 8.76 19.03 -5.21
CA CYS A 329 8.00 17.89 -5.69
C CYS A 329 7.29 18.31 -7.01
N LYS A 330 6.69 17.37 -7.75
CA LYS A 330 6.21 17.58 -9.13
C LYS A 330 5.28 18.82 -9.28
N ARG A 331 5.39 19.55 -10.41
CA ARG A 331 4.66 20.81 -10.65
C ARG A 331 3.14 20.57 -10.69
N VAL A 332 2.40 21.29 -9.85
CA VAL A 332 0.92 21.26 -9.80
C VAL A 332 0.36 22.08 -10.96
N SER A 333 -0.66 21.57 -11.66
CA SER A 333 -1.36 22.30 -12.72
C SER A 333 -2.43 23.27 -12.19
N SER A 334 -3.07 22.98 -11.05
CA SER A 334 -4.04 23.85 -10.36
C SER A 334 -4.20 23.51 -8.87
N MET A 335 -4.15 24.50 -7.99
CA MET A 335 -4.46 24.34 -6.55
C MET A 335 -5.96 24.55 -6.28
N PRO A 336 -6.55 23.92 -5.23
CA PRO A 336 -7.91 24.24 -4.81
C PRO A 336 -8.09 25.73 -4.51
N GLN A 337 -9.24 26.30 -4.87
CA GLN A 337 -9.52 27.74 -4.76
C GLN A 337 -9.38 28.30 -3.34
N TYR A 338 -9.55 27.48 -2.31
CA TYR A 338 -9.43 27.90 -0.91
C TYR A 338 -7.98 28.03 -0.44
N ILE A 339 -6.99 27.50 -1.18
CA ILE A 339 -5.56 27.63 -0.87
C ILE A 339 -5.04 28.90 -1.52
N ARG A 340 -4.60 29.85 -0.68
CA ARG A 340 -4.07 31.14 -1.16
C ARG A 340 -2.54 31.07 -1.26
N PRO A 341 -1.91 31.92 -2.08
CA PRO A 341 -0.44 31.97 -2.16
C PRO A 341 0.27 32.19 -0.82
N ALA A 342 -0.36 32.91 0.12
CA ALA A 342 0.19 33.15 1.46
C ALA A 342 0.20 31.90 2.37
N ASP A 343 -0.56 30.86 1.99
CA ASP A 343 -0.66 29.61 2.75
C ASP A 343 0.50 28.65 2.39
N LEU A 344 1.28 28.96 1.35
CA LEU A 344 2.48 28.22 0.92
C LEU A 344 3.65 28.44 1.89
N CYS A 345 4.49 27.41 2.04
CA CYS A 345 5.71 27.48 2.84
C CYS A 345 6.75 28.40 2.19
N SER A 346 7.12 29.50 2.83
CA SER A 346 8.16 30.41 2.31
C SER A 346 9.48 29.67 2.03
N ALA A 347 9.98 29.73 0.80
CA ALA A 347 11.38 29.44 0.51
C ALA A 347 12.24 30.46 1.27
N ARG A 348 13.02 30.00 2.26
CA ARG A 348 14.03 30.87 2.89
C ARG A 348 15.28 30.91 2.03
#